data_AF-A0A2N3F413-F1
#
_entry.id   AF-A0A2N3F413-F1
#
_cell.length_a   1.000
_cell.length_b   1.000
_cell.length_c   1.000
_cell.angle_alpha   90.00
_cell.angle_beta   90.00
_cell.angle_gamma   90.00
#
_symmetry.space_group_name_H-M   'P 1'
#
loop_
_entity.id
_entity.type
_entity.pdbx_description
1 polymer ?
#
loop_
_entity_poly.entity_id
_entity_poly.type
_entity_poly.pdbx_seq_one_letter_code
_entity_poly.pdbx_strand_id
1 'polypeptide(L)'
;MSTTDMQANKNRTGPGLNAQIQRIGRFLSAMIMPNIGAFVAWGLITALFIPDGWINKINPDSTRLTDWTADISDALVGPMILFMLPLLIAYTGGKLVYNTRGGVIGVVATMGVIAGAIYTDADGNEAQLPMFLGAMIMGPLAAWCLKKIESLWEGQVKPGFEMLIDNFSLGILGGALAVAGKFLIGPPISRLVEWAGSGVDFLVDNTLLPLASIIVEPAKVLFLNNAINHGVFTPLGSIESAGDAGKSLLFMIESNPGPGLGLLTAFMLFGP
;
A
#
# COMPACT_ATOMS: atom_id res chain seq x y z
N MET A 1 -7.48 31.68 -17.63
CA MET A 1 -6.28 31.48 -16.79
C MET A 1 -5.18 30.97 -17.72
N SER A 2 -4.07 31.69 -17.88
CA SER A 2 -3.08 31.33 -18.89
C SER A 2 -2.33 30.06 -18.49
N THR A 3 -1.82 29.29 -19.45
CA THR A 3 -1.01 28.09 -19.20
C THR A 3 0.24 28.37 -18.35
N THR A 4 0.69 29.63 -18.36
CA THR A 4 1.78 30.16 -17.53
C THR A 4 1.38 30.25 -16.05
N ASP A 5 0.13 30.60 -15.74
CA ASP A 5 -0.39 30.69 -14.36
C ASP A 5 -0.57 29.30 -13.71
N MET A 6 -0.86 28.27 -14.52
CA MET A 6 -0.94 26.89 -14.03
C MET A 6 0.42 26.30 -13.65
N GLN A 7 1.50 26.71 -14.32
CA GLN A 7 2.86 26.31 -13.94
C GLN A 7 3.35 27.03 -12.68
N ALA A 8 2.94 28.28 -12.45
CA ALA A 8 3.25 29.03 -11.24
C ALA A 8 2.64 28.42 -9.97
N ASN A 9 1.49 27.74 -10.08
CA ASN A 9 0.83 27.08 -8.95
C ASN A 9 1.41 25.70 -8.57
N LYS A 10 2.32 25.14 -9.38
CA LYS A 10 2.92 23.81 -9.15
C LYS A 10 3.99 23.82 -8.04
N ASN A 11 4.49 25.00 -7.67
CA ASN A 11 5.59 25.21 -6.73
C ASN A 11 5.22 26.14 -5.56
N ARG A 12 4.10 25.90 -4.86
CA ARG A 12 3.85 26.58 -3.58
C ARG A 12 4.80 26.06 -2.50
N THR A 13 5.98 26.66 -2.40
CA THR A 13 6.90 26.55 -1.26
C THR A 13 6.64 27.72 -0.31
N GLY A 14 5.57 27.63 0.48
CA GLY A 14 5.25 28.62 1.51
C GLY A 14 5.00 27.95 2.87
N PRO A 15 4.99 28.68 3.98
CA PRO A 15 4.71 28.12 5.32
C PRO A 15 3.23 27.76 5.55
N GLY A 16 2.35 27.99 4.58
CA GLY A 16 0.91 27.72 4.71
C GLY A 16 0.55 26.23 4.74
N LEU A 17 -0.56 25.89 5.41
CA LEU A 17 -1.08 24.53 5.55
C LEU A 17 -1.19 23.77 4.21
N ASN A 18 -1.66 24.44 3.16
CA ASN A 18 -1.77 23.87 1.81
C ASN A 18 -0.42 23.43 1.23
N ALA A 19 0.65 24.16 1.51
CA ALA A 19 1.99 23.83 1.03
C ALA A 19 2.60 22.64 1.79
N GLN A 20 2.28 22.49 3.08
CA GLN A 20 2.67 21.32 3.88
C GLN A 20 1.96 20.05 3.39
N ILE A 21 0.64 20.12 3.15
CA ILE A 21 -0.13 19.01 2.59
C ILE A 21 0.43 18.57 1.23
N GLN A 22 0.71 19.54 0.35
CA GLN A 22 1.32 19.24 -0.94
C GLN A 22 2.73 18.64 -0.82
N ARG A 23 3.50 19.03 0.20
CA ARG A 23 4.84 18.46 0.44
C ARG A 23 4.76 17.00 0.87
N ILE A 24 3.84 16.68 1.77
CA ILE A 24 3.57 15.30 2.20
C ILE A 24 3.10 14.48 1.00
N GLY A 25 2.13 14.99 0.23
CA GLY A 25 1.65 14.32 -0.97
C GLY A 25 2.76 14.03 -1.98
N ARG A 26 3.60 15.03 -2.29
CA ARG A 26 4.76 14.83 -3.19
C ARG A 26 5.74 13.79 -2.66
N PHE A 27 5.98 13.76 -1.35
CA PHE A 27 6.87 12.77 -0.74
C PHE A 27 6.29 11.36 -0.85
N LEU A 28 5.02 11.16 -0.49
CA LEU A 28 4.33 9.88 -0.62
C LEU A 28 4.30 9.41 -2.08
N SER A 29 3.96 10.30 -3.02
CA SER A 29 3.98 9.95 -4.45
C SER A 29 5.38 9.57 -4.93
N ALA A 30 6.43 10.23 -4.44
CA ALA A 30 7.82 9.90 -4.80
C ALA A 30 8.26 8.52 -4.28
N MET A 31 7.58 7.95 -3.28
CA MET A 31 7.82 6.59 -2.80
C MET A 31 7.22 5.52 -3.73
N ILE A 32 6.12 5.86 -4.41
CA ILE A 32 5.35 4.90 -5.21
C ILE A 32 5.70 4.99 -6.70
N MET A 33 5.84 6.21 -7.25
CA MET A 33 6.02 6.42 -8.69
C MET A 33 7.20 5.63 -9.30
N PRO A 34 8.40 5.58 -8.67
CA PRO A 34 9.51 4.79 -9.21
C PRO A 34 9.23 3.29 -9.26
N ASN A 35 8.25 2.82 -8.49
CA ASN A 35 7.87 1.42 -8.36
C ASN A 35 6.68 1.03 -9.25
N ILE A 36 6.11 1.94 -10.05
CA ILE A 36 4.92 1.68 -10.89
C ILE A 36 5.09 0.45 -11.79
N GLY A 37 6.30 0.23 -12.33
CA GLY A 37 6.57 -0.98 -13.14
C GLY A 37 6.32 -2.29 -12.39
N ALA A 38 6.61 -2.34 -11.09
CA ALA A 38 6.34 -3.51 -10.25
C ALA A 38 4.84 -3.69 -10.01
N PHE A 39 4.09 -2.60 -9.83
CA PHE A 39 2.62 -2.64 -9.73
C PHE A 39 1.98 -3.12 -11.04
N VAL A 40 2.49 -2.69 -12.20
CA VAL A 40 2.02 -3.15 -13.51
C VAL A 40 2.31 -4.63 -13.70
N ALA A 41 3.51 -5.09 -13.35
CA ALA A 41 3.88 -6.50 -13.45
C ALA A 41 2.99 -7.37 -12.55
N TRP A 42 2.80 -6.97 -11.29
CA TRP A 42 1.87 -7.63 -10.38
C TRP A 42 0.45 -7.65 -10.96
N GLY A 43 -0.07 -6.50 -11.40
CA GLY A 43 -1.43 -6.40 -11.95
C GLY A 43 -1.64 -7.27 -13.19
N LEU A 44 -0.62 -7.40 -14.06
CA LEU A 44 -0.67 -8.28 -15.23
C LEU A 44 -0.70 -9.76 -14.82
N ILE A 45 0.13 -10.16 -13.87
CA ILE A 45 0.14 -11.54 -13.35
C ILE A 45 -1.21 -11.85 -12.70
N THR A 46 -1.72 -10.95 -11.84
CA THR A 46 -3.04 -11.08 -11.23
C THR A 46 -4.12 -11.22 -12.30
N ALA A 47 -4.15 -10.35 -13.31
CA ALA A 47 -5.16 -10.40 -14.37
C ALA A 47 -5.14 -11.69 -15.20
N LEU A 48 -3.98 -12.34 -15.33
CA LEU A 48 -3.83 -13.55 -16.11
C LEU A 48 -4.13 -14.83 -15.31
N PHE A 49 -3.65 -14.90 -14.06
CA PHE A 49 -3.49 -16.17 -13.33
C PHE A 49 -4.41 -16.36 -12.12
N ILE A 50 -5.13 -15.34 -11.65
CA ILE A 50 -6.17 -15.56 -10.61
C ILE A 50 -7.28 -16.50 -11.14
N PRO A 51 -8.10 -17.10 -10.25
CA PRO A 51 -9.23 -17.93 -10.68
C PRO A 51 -10.10 -17.28 -11.76
N ASP A 52 -10.42 -15.99 -11.62
CA ASP A 52 -11.17 -15.18 -12.59
C ASP A 52 -10.33 -14.52 -13.71
N GLY A 53 -9.08 -14.96 -13.83
CA GLY A 53 -8.08 -14.42 -14.75
C GLY A 53 -8.40 -14.74 -16.22
N TRP A 54 -7.75 -13.99 -17.13
CA TRP A 54 -7.99 -14.13 -18.56
C TRP A 54 -7.66 -15.53 -19.08
N ILE A 55 -6.66 -16.20 -18.52
CA ILE A 55 -6.26 -17.54 -18.97
C ILE A 55 -7.39 -18.55 -18.70
N ASN A 56 -7.99 -18.53 -17.51
CA ASN A 56 -9.10 -19.41 -17.16
C ASN A 56 -10.38 -19.08 -17.96
N LYS A 57 -10.60 -17.81 -18.29
CA LYS A 57 -11.73 -17.37 -19.13
C LYS A 57 -11.65 -17.87 -20.57
N ILE A 58 -10.45 -18.11 -21.10
CA ILE A 58 -10.27 -18.61 -22.47
C ILE A 58 -10.65 -20.10 -22.58
N ASN A 59 -10.48 -20.88 -21.51
CA ASN A 59 -10.83 -22.29 -21.48
C ASN A 59 -11.37 -22.72 -20.11
N PRO A 60 -12.64 -22.40 -19.80
CA PRO A 60 -13.20 -22.58 -18.46
C PRO A 60 -13.38 -24.06 -18.06
N ASP A 61 -13.48 -24.96 -19.03
CA ASP A 61 -13.77 -26.39 -18.79
C ASP A 61 -12.51 -27.22 -18.48
N SER A 62 -11.32 -26.63 -18.57
CA SER A 62 -10.06 -27.34 -18.41
C SER A 62 -9.56 -27.33 -16.97
N THR A 63 -9.93 -28.36 -16.18
CA THR A 63 -9.47 -28.53 -14.78
C THR A 63 -7.95 -28.40 -14.62
N ARG A 64 -7.18 -29.02 -15.53
CA ARG A 64 -5.70 -28.99 -15.49
C ARG A 64 -5.10 -27.59 -15.70
N LEU A 65 -5.83 -26.70 -16.40
CA LEU A 65 -5.41 -25.33 -16.63
C LEU A 65 -5.71 -24.48 -15.39
N THR A 66 -6.89 -24.65 -14.80
CA THR A 66 -7.30 -24.00 -13.56
C THR A 66 -6.39 -24.35 -12.39
N ASP A 67 -6.00 -25.62 -12.26
CA ASP A 67 -5.07 -26.05 -11.20
C ASP A 67 -3.68 -25.40 -11.37
N TRP A 68 -3.20 -25.28 -12.60
CA TRP A 68 -1.90 -24.66 -12.90
C TRP A 68 -1.91 -23.14 -12.69
N THR A 69 -3.00 -22.45 -13.05
CA THR A 69 -3.12 -21.01 -12.81
C THR A 69 -3.30 -20.70 -11.32
N ALA A 70 -4.03 -21.53 -10.58
CA ALA A 70 -4.16 -21.42 -9.13
C ALA A 70 -2.80 -21.53 -8.41
N ASP A 71 -1.97 -22.51 -8.78
CA ASP A 71 -0.60 -22.65 -8.24
C ASP A 71 0.25 -21.39 -8.49
N ILE A 72 0.19 -20.82 -9.69
CA ILE A 72 0.87 -19.55 -10.01
C ILE A 72 0.32 -18.40 -9.18
N SER A 73 -1.01 -18.32 -9.01
CA SER A 73 -1.65 -17.26 -8.24
C SER A 73 -1.18 -17.28 -6.78
N ASP A 74 -1.24 -18.45 -6.14
CA ASP A 74 -0.86 -18.62 -4.74
C ASP A 74 0.64 -18.40 -4.52
N ALA A 75 1.48 -18.89 -5.44
CA ALA A 75 2.93 -18.78 -5.34
C ALA A 75 3.48 -17.37 -5.66
N LEU A 76 2.80 -16.58 -6.49
CA LEU A 76 3.31 -15.28 -6.97
C LEU A 76 2.44 -14.09 -6.57
N VAL A 77 1.14 -14.12 -6.82
CA VAL A 77 0.26 -12.94 -6.66
C VAL A 77 0.21 -12.51 -5.20
N GLY A 78 0.00 -13.46 -4.28
CA GLY A 78 -0.05 -13.21 -2.84
C GLY A 78 1.25 -12.63 -2.29
N PRO A 79 2.41 -13.31 -2.46
CA PRO A 79 3.69 -12.80 -1.96
C PRO A 79 4.09 -11.44 -2.56
N MET A 80 3.72 -11.16 -3.82
CA MET A 80 4.03 -9.87 -4.44
C MET A 80 3.30 -8.70 -3.78
N ILE A 81 2.01 -8.85 -3.46
CA ILE A 81 1.24 -7.77 -2.81
C ILE A 81 1.56 -7.66 -1.31
N LEU A 82 1.81 -8.78 -0.62
CA LEU A 82 2.08 -8.79 0.82
C LEU A 82 3.50 -8.35 1.18
N PHE A 83 4.49 -8.72 0.36
CA PHE A 83 5.90 -8.46 0.66
C PHE A 83 6.53 -7.52 -0.37
N MET A 84 6.55 -7.92 -1.65
CA MET A 84 7.36 -7.23 -2.65
C MET A 84 6.99 -5.74 -2.79
N LEU A 85 5.72 -5.42 -3.00
CA LEU A 85 5.28 -4.04 -3.23
C LEU A 85 5.46 -3.14 -2.00
N PRO A 86 5.08 -3.54 -0.77
CA PRO A 86 5.38 -2.77 0.43
C PRO A 86 6.89 -2.56 0.65
N LEU A 87 7.71 -3.60 0.47
CA LEU A 87 9.16 -3.49 0.67
C LEU A 87 9.82 -2.56 -0.35
N LEU A 88 9.37 -2.56 -1.61
CA LEU A 88 9.83 -1.60 -2.62
C LEU A 88 9.49 -0.15 -2.25
N ILE A 89 8.31 0.08 -1.67
CA ILE A 89 7.91 1.40 -1.16
C ILE A 89 8.79 1.80 0.02
N ALA A 90 9.02 0.89 0.97
CA ALA A 90 9.91 1.13 2.10
C ALA A 90 11.34 1.45 1.65
N TYR A 91 11.85 0.71 0.65
CA TYR A 91 13.15 0.95 0.05
C TYR A 91 13.23 2.35 -0.56
N THR A 92 12.26 2.74 -1.37
CA THR A 92 12.23 4.07 -2.01
C THR A 92 12.10 5.17 -0.97
N GLY A 93 11.22 5.00 0.04
CA GLY A 93 11.07 5.95 1.15
C GLY A 93 12.33 6.13 1.98
N GLY A 94 12.96 5.03 2.36
CA GLY A 94 14.23 5.06 3.07
C GLY A 94 15.34 5.69 2.22
N LYS A 95 15.34 5.41 0.91
CA LYS A 95 16.30 5.99 -0.03
C LYS A 95 16.18 7.50 -0.18
N LEU A 96 14.97 8.04 -0.12
CA LEU A 96 14.75 9.49 -0.12
C LEU A 96 15.32 10.18 1.13
N VAL A 97 15.50 9.45 2.25
CA VAL A 97 16.04 9.99 3.50
C VAL A 97 17.55 9.81 3.63
N TYR A 98 18.06 8.63 3.27
CA TYR A 98 19.47 8.27 3.49
C TYR A 98 20.06 7.36 2.39
N ASN A 99 19.75 7.67 1.12
CA ASN A 99 20.30 6.98 -0.06
C ASN A 99 20.14 5.45 0.03
N THR A 100 21.01 4.69 -0.64
CA THR A 100 20.91 3.22 -0.69
C THR A 100 20.87 2.58 0.69
N ARG A 101 21.67 3.07 1.66
CA ARG A 101 21.69 2.57 3.05
C ARG A 101 20.33 2.72 3.71
N GLY A 102 19.72 3.90 3.57
CA GLY A 102 18.37 4.19 4.03
C GLY A 102 17.33 3.26 3.42
N GLY A 103 17.46 2.95 2.13
CA GLY A 103 16.57 2.00 1.47
C GLY A 103 16.68 0.59 2.07
N VAL A 104 17.89 0.08 2.26
CA VAL A 104 18.12 -1.27 2.80
C VAL A 104 17.57 -1.40 4.23
N ILE A 105 17.88 -0.45 5.13
CA ILE A 105 17.33 -0.52 6.50
C ILE A 105 15.81 -0.37 6.51
N GLY A 106 15.25 0.43 5.60
CA GLY A 106 13.80 0.58 5.44
C GLY A 106 13.12 -0.74 5.12
N VAL A 107 13.69 -1.55 4.23
CA VAL A 107 13.20 -2.91 3.89
C VAL A 107 13.27 -3.82 5.12
N VAL A 108 14.43 -3.88 5.79
CA VAL A 108 14.62 -4.75 6.98
C VAL A 108 13.62 -4.41 8.08
N ALA A 109 13.45 -3.12 8.39
CA ALA A 109 12.52 -2.67 9.41
C ALA A 109 11.06 -2.94 9.04
N THR A 110 10.70 -2.77 7.76
CA THR A 110 9.33 -2.98 7.25
C THR A 110 8.93 -4.45 7.25
N MET A 111 9.87 -5.38 7.10
CA MET A 111 9.58 -6.82 7.30
C MET A 111 8.97 -7.09 8.68
N GLY A 112 9.44 -6.38 9.70
CA GLY A 112 8.86 -6.43 11.04
C GLY A 112 7.41 -5.96 11.07
N VAL A 113 7.10 -4.85 10.39
CA VAL A 113 5.74 -4.31 10.29
C VAL A 113 4.80 -5.30 9.60
N ILE A 114 5.23 -5.90 8.49
CA ILE A 114 4.47 -6.93 7.77
C ILE A 114 4.23 -8.14 8.68
N ALA A 115 5.24 -8.59 9.43
CA ALA A 115 5.08 -9.69 10.38
C ALA A 115 4.17 -9.37 11.59
N GLY A 116 3.88 -8.09 11.84
CA GLY A 116 2.90 -7.64 12.85
C GLY A 116 1.52 -7.34 12.28
N ALA A 117 1.34 -7.48 10.97
CA ALA A 117 0.16 -7.12 10.19
C ALA A 117 -0.89 -8.24 10.12
N ILE A 118 -1.13 -8.90 11.24
CA ILE A 118 -2.13 -9.96 11.31
C ILE A 118 -3.45 -9.29 11.71
N TYR A 119 -4.49 -9.52 10.92
CA TYR A 119 -5.87 -9.20 11.28
C TYR A 119 -6.67 -10.48 11.37
N THR A 120 -7.73 -10.45 12.17
CA THR A 120 -8.69 -11.55 12.29
C THR A 120 -9.93 -11.15 11.53
N ASP A 121 -10.33 -11.95 10.54
CA ASP A 121 -11.58 -11.72 9.81
C ASP A 121 -12.81 -11.97 10.70
N ALA A 122 -14.00 -11.66 10.17
CA ALA A 122 -15.27 -11.86 10.88
C ALA A 122 -15.54 -13.33 11.25
N ASP A 123 -14.88 -14.27 10.56
CA ASP A 123 -15.00 -15.72 10.74
C ASP A 123 -13.93 -16.30 11.69
N GLY A 124 -13.02 -15.45 12.21
CA GLY A 124 -11.96 -15.83 13.14
C GLY A 124 -10.65 -16.29 12.50
N ASN A 125 -10.48 -16.16 11.18
CA ASN A 125 -9.25 -16.53 10.49
C ASN A 125 -8.21 -15.41 10.52
N GLU A 126 -6.96 -15.78 10.76
CA GLU A 126 -5.84 -14.85 10.66
C GLU A 126 -5.44 -14.66 9.19
N ALA A 127 -5.48 -13.41 8.73
CA ALA A 127 -5.03 -13.03 7.41
C ALA A 127 -4.03 -11.87 7.47
N GLN A 128 -3.18 -11.78 6.44
CA GLN A 128 -2.17 -10.72 6.34
C GLN A 128 -2.68 -9.59 5.44
N LEU A 129 -2.46 -8.36 5.88
CA LEU A 129 -2.82 -7.17 5.14
C LEU A 129 -1.60 -6.64 4.37
N PRO A 130 -1.76 -6.19 3.11
CA PRO A 130 -0.71 -5.46 2.42
C PRO A 130 -0.34 -4.17 3.16
N MET A 131 0.85 -4.13 3.77
CA MET A 131 1.28 -3.03 4.66
C MET A 131 1.88 -1.83 3.90
N PHE A 132 1.14 -1.29 2.92
CA PHE A 132 1.56 -0.11 2.17
C PHE A 132 1.75 1.13 3.06
N LEU A 133 0.77 1.43 3.93
CA LEU A 133 0.88 2.54 4.88
C LEU A 133 2.01 2.30 5.90
N GLY A 134 2.14 1.07 6.38
CA GLY A 134 3.22 0.65 7.27
C GLY A 134 4.60 0.88 6.65
N ALA A 135 4.79 0.49 5.40
CA ALA A 135 6.00 0.73 4.63
C ALA A 135 6.27 2.22 4.41
N MET A 136 5.22 3.01 4.13
CA MET A 136 5.32 4.45 3.92
C MET A 136 5.81 5.21 5.16
N ILE A 137 5.49 4.70 6.34
CA ILE A 137 5.92 5.27 7.62
C ILE A 137 7.29 4.71 8.02
N MET A 138 7.43 3.39 8.03
CA MET A 138 8.60 2.71 8.61
C MET A 138 9.86 2.88 7.77
N GLY A 139 9.75 2.90 6.43
CA GLY A 139 10.90 3.06 5.53
C GLY A 139 11.69 4.35 5.79
N PRO A 140 11.05 5.53 5.68
CA PRO A 140 11.67 6.82 6.00
C PRO A 140 12.13 6.93 7.47
N LEU A 141 11.34 6.41 8.41
CA LEU A 141 11.66 6.45 9.84
C LEU A 141 12.93 5.66 10.16
N ALA A 142 13.05 4.44 9.65
CA ALA A 142 14.23 3.61 9.85
C ALA A 142 15.49 4.23 9.24
N ALA A 143 15.38 4.78 8.03
CA ALA A 143 16.47 5.49 7.39
C ALA A 143 16.89 6.75 8.16
N TRP A 144 15.94 7.48 8.76
CA TRP A 144 16.22 8.63 9.61
C TRP A 144 16.96 8.22 10.90
N CYS A 145 16.53 7.15 11.56
CA CYS A 145 17.22 6.61 12.73
C CYS A 145 18.67 6.20 12.39
N LEU A 146 18.88 5.51 11.27
CA LEU A 146 20.20 5.10 10.82
C LEU A 146 21.10 6.31 10.57
N LYS A 147 20.59 7.28 9.79
CA LYS A 147 21.31 8.53 9.49
C LYS A 147 21.73 9.26 10.77
N LYS A 148 20.85 9.29 11.78
CA LYS A 148 21.16 9.97 13.04
C LYS A 148 22.24 9.23 13.84
N ILE A 149 22.17 7.90 13.89
CA ILE A 149 23.17 7.08 14.57
C ILE A 149 24.52 7.19 13.87
N GLU A 150 24.59 7.04 12.55
CA GLU A 150 25.85 7.09 11.80
C GLU A 150 26.51 8.47 11.85
N SER A 151 25.72 9.55 11.94
CA SER A 151 26.26 10.90 12.11
C SER A 151 27.04 11.12 13.42
N LEU A 152 26.92 10.23 14.41
CA LEU A 152 27.63 10.37 15.70
C LEU A 152 29.12 10.03 15.61
N TRP A 153 29.52 9.21 14.64
CA TRP A 153 30.90 8.70 14.47
C TRP A 153 31.46 8.98 13.07
N GLU A 154 30.74 9.77 12.27
CA GLU A 154 31.18 10.19 10.95
C GLU A 154 32.56 10.89 11.02
N GLY A 155 33.51 10.43 10.21
CA GLY A 155 34.88 10.94 10.19
C GLY A 155 35.76 10.55 11.38
N GLN A 156 35.26 9.79 12.34
CA GLN A 156 36.05 9.29 13.49
C GLN A 156 36.52 7.84 13.31
N VAL A 157 36.01 7.15 12.29
CA VAL A 157 36.34 5.75 12.01
C VAL A 157 37.65 5.64 11.23
N LYS A 158 38.49 4.69 11.63
CA LYS A 158 39.76 4.41 10.94
C LYS A 158 39.48 3.82 9.54
N PRO A 159 40.26 4.20 8.51
CA PRO A 159 40.18 3.59 7.19
C PRO A 159 40.26 2.06 7.28
N GLY A 160 39.36 1.37 6.59
CA GLY A 160 39.23 -0.10 6.60
C GLY A 160 38.22 -0.66 7.63
N PHE A 161 37.85 0.11 8.67
CA PHE A 161 36.77 -0.28 9.61
C PHE A 161 35.42 0.34 9.26
N GLU A 162 35.38 1.33 8.36
CA GLU A 162 34.17 2.04 7.95
C GLU A 162 33.07 1.09 7.52
N MET A 163 33.35 0.23 6.52
CA MET A 163 32.37 -0.73 6.01
C MET A 163 31.90 -1.74 7.07
N LEU A 164 32.76 -2.09 8.04
CA LEU A 164 32.39 -2.99 9.13
C LEU A 164 31.39 -2.30 10.06
N ILE A 165 31.72 -1.12 10.57
CA ILE A 165 30.87 -0.36 11.48
C ILE A 165 29.54 -0.03 10.81
N ASP A 166 29.61 0.41 9.56
CA ASP A 166 28.46 0.69 8.71
C ASP A 166 27.52 -0.51 8.53
N ASN A 167 28.04 -1.70 8.23
CA ASN A 167 27.16 -2.85 8.03
C ASN A 167 26.58 -3.36 9.35
N PHE A 168 27.36 -3.28 10.44
CA PHE A 168 26.90 -3.67 11.78
C PHE A 168 25.89 -2.66 12.36
N SER A 169 26.08 -1.35 12.17
CA SER A 169 25.12 -0.32 12.58
C SER A 169 23.78 -0.55 11.89
N LEU A 170 23.79 -0.74 10.57
CA LEU A 170 22.59 -1.03 9.79
C LEU A 170 21.93 -2.34 10.25
N GLY A 171 22.71 -3.41 10.43
CA GLY A 171 22.21 -4.72 10.81
C GLY A 171 21.58 -4.74 12.20
N ILE A 172 22.28 -4.21 13.21
CA ILE A 172 21.81 -4.18 14.61
C ILE A 172 20.60 -3.26 14.73
N LEU A 173 20.68 -2.05 14.20
CA LEU A 173 19.56 -1.10 14.24
C LEU A 173 18.38 -1.62 13.43
N GLY A 174 18.62 -2.16 12.24
CA GLY A 174 17.58 -2.73 11.38
C GLY A 174 16.86 -3.89 12.06
N GLY A 175 17.59 -4.80 12.69
CA GLY A 175 17.01 -5.89 13.47
C GLY A 175 16.17 -5.38 14.65
N ALA A 176 16.68 -4.41 15.42
CA ALA A 176 15.94 -3.80 16.51
C ALA A 176 14.66 -3.10 16.03
N LEU A 177 14.75 -2.34 14.93
CA LEU A 177 13.61 -1.65 14.32
C LEU A 177 12.60 -2.61 13.69
N ALA A 178 13.03 -3.77 13.18
CA ALA A 178 12.11 -4.81 12.70
C ALA A 178 11.29 -5.38 13.87
N VAL A 179 11.94 -5.75 14.98
CA VAL A 179 11.23 -6.22 16.18
C VAL A 179 10.30 -5.13 16.69
N ALA A 180 10.76 -3.87 16.77
CA ALA A 180 9.92 -2.75 17.17
C ALA A 180 8.74 -2.53 16.21
N GLY A 181 8.96 -2.62 14.90
CA GLY A 181 7.93 -2.45 13.87
C GLY A 181 6.79 -3.46 14.01
N LYS A 182 7.11 -4.72 14.35
CA LYS A 182 6.13 -5.78 14.61
C LYS A 182 5.16 -5.43 15.75
N PHE A 183 5.65 -4.80 16.82
CA PHE A 183 4.84 -4.54 18.01
C PHE A 183 4.28 -3.12 18.09
N LEU A 184 4.97 -2.14 17.50
CA LEU A 184 4.63 -0.72 17.64
C LEU A 184 3.92 -0.12 16.43
N ILE A 185 4.18 -0.63 15.22
CA ILE A 185 3.63 -0.06 13.97
C ILE A 185 2.56 -0.96 13.37
N GLY A 186 2.78 -2.28 13.34
CA GLY A 186 1.83 -3.25 12.78
C GLY A 186 0.43 -3.14 13.39
N PRO A 187 0.27 -3.35 14.72
CA PRO A 187 -1.06 -3.40 15.34
C PRO A 187 -1.88 -2.10 15.23
N PRO A 188 -1.31 -0.89 15.43
CA PRO A 188 -2.08 0.34 15.23
C PRO A 188 -2.58 0.52 13.80
N ILE A 189 -1.79 0.11 12.80
CA ILE A 189 -2.18 0.21 11.39
C ILE A 189 -3.26 -0.84 11.06
N SER A 190 -3.11 -2.08 11.53
CA SER A 190 -4.15 -3.11 11.38
C SER A 190 -5.47 -2.67 12.00
N ARG A 191 -5.46 -2.10 13.21
CA ARG A 191 -6.68 -1.57 13.84
C ARG A 191 -7.30 -0.41 13.08
N LEU A 192 -6.48 0.47 12.49
CA LEU A 192 -6.98 1.56 11.66
C LEU A 192 -7.71 1.00 10.43
N VAL A 193 -7.13 -0.03 9.80
CA VAL A 193 -7.73 -0.75 8.68
C VAL A 193 -9.04 -1.42 9.09
N GLU A 194 -9.05 -2.18 10.19
CA GLU A 194 -10.23 -2.86 10.71
C GLU A 194 -11.35 -1.85 11.01
N TRP A 195 -11.00 -0.73 11.64
CA TRP A 195 -11.96 0.34 11.92
C TRP A 195 -12.53 0.95 10.64
N ALA A 196 -11.68 1.25 9.64
CA ALA A 196 -12.15 1.72 8.34
C ALA A 196 -13.06 0.69 7.66
N GLY A 197 -12.75 -0.59 7.80
CA GLY A 197 -13.57 -1.70 7.35
C GLY A 197 -14.95 -1.72 8.00
N SER A 198 -15.01 -1.69 9.33
CA SER A 198 -16.29 -1.66 10.08
C SER A 198 -17.17 -0.44 9.73
N GLY A 199 -16.54 0.70 9.41
CA GLY A 199 -17.25 1.89 8.95
C GLY A 199 -17.87 1.69 7.56
N VAL A 200 -17.24 0.89 6.72
CA VAL A 200 -17.79 0.50 5.41
C VAL A 200 -18.93 -0.50 5.60
N ASP A 201 -18.77 -1.52 6.45
CA ASP A 201 -19.82 -2.52 6.75
C ASP A 201 -21.09 -1.84 7.23
N PHE A 202 -20.97 -0.90 8.16
CA PHE A 202 -22.10 -0.10 8.65
C PHE A 202 -22.85 0.62 7.51
N LEU A 203 -22.12 1.13 6.51
CA LEU A 203 -22.74 1.80 5.36
C LEU A 203 -23.43 0.81 4.41
N VAL A 204 -22.90 -0.41 4.27
CA VAL A 204 -23.51 -1.48 3.50
C VAL A 204 -24.83 -1.91 4.14
N ASP A 205 -24.81 -2.21 5.45
CA ASP A 205 -25.97 -2.69 6.21
C ASP A 205 -27.13 -1.70 6.21
N ASN A 206 -26.83 -0.40 6.17
CA ASN A 206 -27.83 0.66 6.16
C ASN A 206 -28.25 1.10 4.73
N THR A 207 -27.84 0.37 3.68
CA THR A 207 -28.10 0.72 2.27
C THR A 207 -27.58 2.13 1.89
N LEU A 208 -26.57 2.61 2.61
CA LEU A 208 -25.92 3.92 2.41
C LEU A 208 -24.67 3.81 1.52
N LEU A 209 -24.61 2.79 0.65
CA LEU A 209 -23.52 2.54 -0.29
C LEU A 209 -23.02 3.79 -1.06
N PRO A 210 -23.87 4.77 -1.46
CA PRO A 210 -23.38 5.99 -2.10
C PRO A 210 -22.42 6.80 -1.23
N LEU A 211 -22.58 6.77 0.10
CA LEU A 211 -21.72 7.46 1.06
C LEU A 211 -20.39 6.73 1.32
N ALA A 212 -20.29 5.44 0.98
CA ALA A 212 -19.04 4.68 1.10
C ALA A 212 -17.91 5.32 0.29
N SER A 213 -18.23 5.96 -0.85
CA SER A 213 -17.26 6.68 -1.68
C SER A 213 -16.50 7.78 -0.93
N ILE A 214 -17.13 8.45 0.04
CA ILE A 214 -16.51 9.52 0.85
C ILE A 214 -15.39 8.97 1.74
N ILE A 215 -15.52 7.71 2.19
CA ILE A 215 -14.54 7.03 3.03
C ILE A 215 -13.49 6.30 2.17
N VAL A 216 -13.94 5.64 1.10
CA VAL A 216 -13.11 4.79 0.24
C VAL A 216 -12.15 5.60 -0.63
N GLU A 217 -12.52 6.80 -1.10
CA GLU A 217 -11.64 7.63 -1.92
C GLU A 217 -10.38 8.12 -1.18
N PRO A 218 -10.48 8.68 0.04
CA PRO A 218 -9.29 8.99 0.85
C PRO A 218 -8.47 7.74 1.17
N ALA A 219 -9.14 6.61 1.45
CA ALA A 219 -8.47 5.34 1.73
C ALA A 219 -7.67 4.82 0.53
N LYS A 220 -8.17 4.97 -0.70
CA LYS A 220 -7.46 4.64 -1.96
C LYS A 220 -6.15 5.43 -2.08
N VAL A 221 -6.13 6.70 -1.72
CA VAL A 221 -4.90 7.55 -1.78
C VAL A 221 -3.83 7.08 -0.79
N LEU A 222 -4.24 6.55 0.37
CA LEU A 222 -3.34 5.98 1.38
C LEU A 222 -3.02 4.50 1.14
N PHE A 223 -3.42 3.94 -0.02
CA PHE A 223 -3.28 2.51 -0.35
C PHE A 223 -3.96 1.57 0.66
N LEU A 224 -4.94 2.08 1.41
CA LEU A 224 -5.82 1.32 2.31
C LEU A 224 -6.90 0.55 1.54
N ASN A 225 -7.00 0.75 0.22
CA ASN A 225 -7.90 -0.02 -0.64
C ASN A 225 -7.64 -1.52 -0.57
N ASN A 226 -6.40 -1.98 -0.50
CA ASN A 226 -6.11 -3.43 -0.40
C ASN A 226 -6.62 -4.02 0.92
N ALA A 227 -6.67 -3.20 1.95
CA ALA A 227 -7.13 -3.56 3.29
C ALA A 227 -8.67 -3.63 3.34
N ILE A 228 -9.34 -2.65 2.75
CA ILE A 228 -10.81 -2.63 2.59
C ILE A 228 -11.26 -3.71 1.60
N ASN A 229 -10.52 -3.93 0.51
CA ASN A 229 -10.83 -4.94 -0.50
C ASN A 229 -10.71 -6.35 0.07
N HIS A 230 -9.59 -6.70 0.70
CA HIS A 230 -9.37 -8.06 1.21
C HIS A 230 -9.97 -8.31 2.60
N GLY A 231 -10.13 -7.27 3.42
CA GLY A 231 -10.66 -7.37 4.79
C GLY A 231 -12.17 -7.22 4.90
N VAL A 232 -12.81 -6.54 3.94
CA VAL A 232 -14.23 -6.17 4.04
C VAL A 232 -15.02 -6.54 2.77
N PHE A 233 -14.62 -6.02 1.61
CA PHE A 233 -15.40 -6.20 0.38
C PHE A 233 -15.32 -7.62 -0.19
N THR A 234 -14.20 -8.32 -0.05
CA THR A 234 -14.05 -9.71 -0.53
C THR A 234 -14.89 -10.68 0.31
N PRO A 235 -14.82 -10.68 1.66
CA PRO A 235 -15.71 -11.50 2.49
C PRO A 235 -17.20 -11.18 2.24
N LEU A 236 -17.61 -9.91 2.33
CA LEU A 236 -19.02 -9.53 2.11
C LEU A 236 -19.50 -9.81 0.67
N GLY A 237 -18.65 -9.55 -0.32
CA GLY A 237 -18.95 -9.80 -1.73
C GLY A 237 -19.05 -11.30 -2.03
N SER A 238 -18.24 -12.14 -1.39
CA SER A 238 -18.33 -13.60 -1.52
C SER A 238 -19.62 -14.16 -0.90
N ILE A 239 -20.08 -13.59 0.23
CA ILE A 239 -21.35 -13.93 0.87
C ILE A 239 -22.55 -13.49 0.01
N GLU A 240 -22.49 -12.28 -0.57
CA GLU A 240 -23.54 -11.77 -1.47
C GLU A 240 -23.59 -12.55 -2.81
N SER A 241 -22.43 -12.98 -3.31
CA SER A 241 -22.29 -13.77 -4.54
C SER A 241 -22.66 -15.25 -4.36
N ALA A 242 -22.63 -15.76 -3.12
CA ALA A 242 -23.04 -17.12 -2.78
C ALA A 242 -24.58 -17.30 -2.76
N GLY A 243 -25.36 -16.22 -2.87
CA GLY A 243 -26.81 -16.28 -3.14
C GLY A 243 -27.15 -16.49 -4.63
N ASP A 244 -28.43 -16.71 -4.93
CA ASP A 244 -28.98 -17.12 -6.26
C ASP A 244 -28.64 -16.20 -7.46
N ALA A 245 -28.02 -15.03 -7.23
CA ALA A 245 -27.74 -14.05 -8.27
C ALA A 245 -26.30 -14.10 -8.84
N GLY A 246 -25.34 -14.75 -8.16
CA GLY A 246 -23.94 -14.85 -8.62
C GLY A 246 -23.26 -13.51 -8.93
N LYS A 247 -23.76 -12.40 -8.36
CA LYS A 247 -23.33 -11.02 -8.63
C LYS A 247 -23.32 -10.25 -7.33
N SER A 248 -22.22 -9.56 -7.04
CA SER A 248 -22.13 -8.65 -5.90
C SER A 248 -21.86 -7.21 -6.36
N LEU A 249 -22.65 -6.26 -5.83
CA LEU A 249 -22.48 -4.82 -6.06
C LEU A 249 -21.21 -4.29 -5.38
N LEU A 250 -20.68 -4.99 -4.37
CA LEU A 250 -19.49 -4.60 -3.62
C LEU A 250 -18.23 -4.69 -4.49
N PHE A 251 -18.14 -5.66 -5.42
CA PHE A 251 -17.06 -5.72 -6.42
C PHE A 251 -17.10 -4.54 -7.42
N MET A 252 -18.27 -3.96 -7.68
CA MET A 252 -18.42 -2.79 -8.55
C MET A 252 -18.05 -1.47 -7.85
N ILE A 253 -18.20 -1.39 -6.52
CA ILE A 253 -17.80 -0.22 -5.72
C ILE A 253 -16.26 -0.08 -5.68
N GLU A 254 -15.54 -1.19 -5.70
CA GLU A 254 -14.07 -1.20 -5.84
C GLU A 254 -13.63 -0.60 -7.18
N SER A 255 -14.21 -1.12 -8.27
CA SER A 255 -13.98 -0.68 -9.66
C SER A 255 -14.53 0.72 -9.95
N ASN A 256 -15.28 1.31 -9.02
CA ASN A 256 -15.95 2.59 -9.22
C ASN A 256 -14.91 3.71 -9.45
N PRO A 257 -14.91 4.35 -10.63
CA PRO A 257 -14.13 5.53 -10.92
C PRO A 257 -14.84 6.75 -10.32
N GLY A 258 -15.20 6.72 -9.02
CA GLY A 258 -15.83 7.84 -8.30
C GLY A 258 -15.13 9.19 -8.52
N PRO A 259 -13.78 9.23 -8.49
CA PRO A 259 -13.04 10.45 -8.83
C PRO A 259 -13.21 10.83 -10.29
N GLY A 260 -13.37 9.85 -11.19
CA GLY A 260 -13.65 10.06 -12.60
C GLY A 260 -15.02 10.71 -12.82
N LEU A 261 -16.10 10.20 -12.22
CA LEU A 261 -17.43 10.82 -12.35
C LEU A 261 -17.45 12.20 -11.69
N GLY A 262 -16.90 12.36 -10.48
CA GLY A 262 -16.83 13.65 -9.80
C GLY A 262 -15.98 14.68 -10.55
N LEU A 263 -14.83 14.27 -11.10
CA LEU A 263 -14.00 15.12 -11.95
C LEU A 263 -14.69 15.43 -13.28
N LEU A 264 -15.38 14.47 -13.90
CA LEU A 264 -16.15 14.67 -15.14
C LEU A 264 -17.36 15.56 -14.90
N THR A 265 -18.07 15.43 -13.79
CA THR A 265 -19.18 16.31 -13.38
C THR A 265 -18.66 17.71 -13.06
N ALA A 266 -17.52 17.82 -12.36
CA ALA A 266 -16.86 19.11 -12.13
C ALA A 266 -16.38 19.75 -13.44
N PHE A 267 -15.86 18.97 -14.39
CA PHE A 267 -15.49 19.47 -15.74
C PHE A 267 -16.72 19.84 -16.57
N MET A 268 -17.81 19.09 -16.46
CA MET A 268 -19.05 19.32 -17.21
C MET A 268 -19.82 20.55 -16.71
N LEU A 269 -19.79 20.81 -15.39
CA LEU A 269 -20.49 21.94 -14.78
C LEU A 269 -19.61 23.20 -14.64
N PHE A 270 -18.30 23.03 -14.46
CA PHE A 270 -17.37 24.10 -14.08
C PHE A 270 -16.01 24.03 -14.80
N GLY A 271 -15.86 23.12 -15.77
CA GLY A 271 -14.68 23.11 -16.63
C GLY A 271 -14.64 24.32 -17.55
N PRO A 272 -13.46 24.72 -18.03
CA PRO A 272 -13.30 25.85 -18.94
C PRO A 272 -14.03 25.65 -20.29
#